data_AF-A0A820LN60-F1
#
_entry.id   AF-A0A820LN60-F1
#
_cell.length_a   1.000
_cell.length_b   1.000
_cell.length_c   1.000
_cell.angle_alpha   90.00
_cell.angle_beta   90.00
_cell.angle_gamma   90.00
#
_symmetry.space_group_name_H-M   'P 1'
#
loop_
_entity.id
_entity.type
_entity.pdbx_description
1 polymer ?
#
loop_
_entity_poly.entity_id
_entity_poly.type
_entity_poly.pdbx_seq_one_letter_code
_entity_poly.pdbx_strand_id
1 'polypeptide(L)'
;MSTIPTISTRITTKKEKNEEQFELKQQFILRMSSSEYARCLRQLIDYGDENICQRLFIDLNSERRCDRIKFDNTRFEGTLYDLLSITETYKTFYRKTLYKIHDIDQVNKHFYFF
;
A
#
# COMPACT_ATOMS: atom_id res chain seq x y z
N MET A 1 36.93 48.93 -17.15
CA MET A 1 35.89 47.89 -17.11
C MET A 1 36.33 46.86 -16.07
N SER A 2 35.67 46.86 -14.91
CA SER A 2 36.07 46.08 -13.72
C SER A 2 35.64 44.61 -13.84
N THR A 3 36.58 43.70 -13.62
CA THR A 3 36.42 42.25 -13.56
C THR A 3 35.59 41.85 -12.34
N ILE A 4 34.51 41.07 -12.53
CA ILE A 4 33.74 40.49 -11.43
C ILE A 4 34.18 39.03 -11.27
N PRO A 5 34.76 38.61 -10.13
CA PRO A 5 35.02 37.21 -9.86
C PRO A 5 33.72 36.48 -9.49
N THR A 6 33.40 35.41 -10.21
CA THR A 6 32.29 34.51 -9.86
C THR A 6 32.76 33.57 -8.73
N ILE A 7 32.29 33.81 -7.51
CA ILE A 7 32.56 32.95 -6.36
C ILE A 7 31.67 31.71 -6.46
N SER A 8 32.30 30.57 -6.74
CA SER A 8 31.73 29.23 -6.61
C SER A 8 31.40 28.97 -5.13
N THR A 9 30.12 28.91 -4.80
CA THR A 9 29.69 28.48 -3.46
C THR A 9 29.35 27.00 -3.52
N ARG A 10 30.37 26.17 -3.26
CA ARG A 10 30.21 24.74 -3.00
C ARG A 10 29.44 24.60 -1.69
N ILE A 11 28.15 24.31 -1.75
CA ILE A 11 27.35 24.00 -0.56
C ILE A 11 27.79 22.61 -0.07
N THR A 12 28.80 22.58 0.79
CA THR A 12 29.06 21.43 1.68
C THR A 12 28.28 21.64 2.97
N THR A 13 27.06 21.13 3.01
CA THR A 13 26.36 20.87 4.27
C THR A 13 26.35 19.37 4.50
N LYS A 14 27.37 18.90 5.22
CA LYS A 14 27.30 17.62 5.94
C LYS A 14 26.11 17.70 6.89
N LYS A 15 25.04 16.99 6.56
CA LYS A 15 24.00 16.57 7.49
C LYS A 15 24.06 15.05 7.53
N GLU A 16 25.04 14.52 8.25
CA GLU A 16 25.01 13.13 8.69
C GLU A 16 23.90 13.04 9.76
N LYS A 17 22.65 13.00 9.30
CA LYS A 17 21.60 12.32 10.05
C LYS A 17 21.67 10.89 9.59
N ASN A 18 21.72 9.95 10.54
CA ASN A 18 21.30 8.58 10.31
C ASN A 18 19.87 8.64 9.77
N GLU A 19 19.73 8.77 8.47
CA GLU A 19 18.51 8.46 7.76
C GLU A 19 18.44 6.94 7.81
N GLU A 20 17.84 6.41 8.88
CA GLU A 20 17.16 5.13 8.79
C GLU A 20 16.37 5.21 7.50
N GLN A 21 16.75 4.38 6.53
CA GLN A 21 16.13 4.33 5.21
C GLN A 21 14.65 4.02 5.46
N PHE A 22 13.82 5.06 5.49
CA PHE A 22 12.39 4.92 5.72
C PHE A 22 11.84 4.16 4.52
N GLU A 23 11.66 2.85 4.68
CA GLU A 23 10.92 2.05 3.73
C GLU A 23 9.47 2.55 3.77
N LEU A 24 9.10 3.32 2.75
CA LEU A 24 7.74 3.78 2.57
C LEU A 24 6.87 2.55 2.39
N LYS A 25 5.96 2.31 3.34
CA LYS A 25 5.07 1.16 3.27
C LYS A 25 3.98 1.47 2.25
N GLN A 26 3.87 0.64 1.22
CA GLN A 26 2.78 0.77 0.26
C GLN A 26 1.50 0.13 0.85
N GLN A 27 0.36 0.80 0.65
CA GLN A 27 -0.95 0.29 1.03
C GLN A 27 -1.91 0.41 -0.16
N PHE A 28 -2.77 -0.59 -0.34
CA PHE A 28 -3.83 -0.58 -1.35
C PHE A 28 -5.09 -1.24 -0.80
N ILE A 29 -6.23 -1.01 -1.45
CA ILE A 29 -7.50 -1.63 -1.04
C ILE A 29 -7.62 -3.02 -1.68
N LEU A 30 -7.74 -4.04 -0.84
CA LEU A 30 -8.09 -5.40 -1.23
C LEU A 30 -9.63 -5.56 -1.24
N ARG A 31 -10.20 -5.80 -2.42
CA ARG A 31 -11.61 -6.08 -2.66
C ARG A 31 -11.76 -7.51 -3.18
N MET A 32 -12.43 -8.35 -2.40
CA MET A 32 -12.80 -9.70 -2.83
C MET A 32 -13.99 -9.64 -3.81
N SER A 33 -14.04 -10.60 -4.74
CA SER A 33 -15.13 -10.69 -5.71
C SER A 33 -16.46 -11.06 -5.04
N SER A 34 -16.52 -12.19 -4.34
CA SER A 34 -17.73 -12.67 -3.66
C SER A 34 -17.80 -12.20 -2.20
N SER A 35 -19.00 -11.81 -1.77
CA SER A 35 -19.31 -11.43 -0.40
C SER A 35 -19.08 -12.58 0.59
N GLU A 36 -19.17 -13.83 0.15
CA GLU A 36 -18.94 -15.01 0.98
C GLU A 36 -17.47 -15.12 1.39
N TYR A 37 -16.55 -15.02 0.43
CA TYR A 37 -15.11 -15.03 0.71
C TYR A 37 -14.68 -13.80 1.51
N ALA A 38 -15.25 -12.62 1.22
CA ALA A 38 -15.02 -11.42 2.01
C ALA A 38 -15.41 -11.62 3.48
N ARG A 39 -16.57 -12.26 3.73
CA ARG A 39 -17.06 -12.56 5.07
C ARG A 39 -16.18 -13.57 5.79
N CYS A 40 -15.78 -14.65 5.12
CA CYS A 40 -14.88 -15.66 5.69
C CYS A 40 -13.52 -15.06 6.06
N LEU A 41 -12.91 -14.28 5.16
CA LEU A 41 -11.65 -13.59 5.41
C LEU A 41 -11.77 -12.60 6.59
N ARG A 42 -12.88 -11.85 6.65
CA ARG A 42 -13.15 -10.94 7.77
C ARG A 42 -13.23 -11.69 9.10
N GLN A 43 -14.00 -12.78 9.16
CA GLN A 43 -14.11 -13.60 10.37
C GLN A 43 -12.74 -14.12 10.81
N LEU A 44 -11.91 -14.57 9.86
CA LEU A 44 -10.58 -15.06 10.13
C LEU A 44 -9.66 -14.00 10.74
N ILE A 45 -9.71 -12.77 10.22
CA ILE A 45 -8.99 -11.62 10.76
C ILE A 45 -9.51 -11.27 12.17
N ASP A 46 -10.84 -11.24 12.34
CA ASP A 46 -11.49 -10.88 13.61
C ASP A 46 -11.18 -11.90 14.72
N TYR A 47 -11.08 -13.19 14.40
CA TYR A 47 -10.70 -14.24 15.35
C TYR A 47 -9.18 -14.34 15.59
N GLY A 48 -8.37 -13.63 14.81
CA GLY A 48 -6.91 -13.65 14.94
C GLY A 48 -6.31 -15.04 14.64
N ASP A 49 -6.84 -15.76 13.65
CA ASP A 49 -6.31 -17.07 13.26
C ASP A 49 -4.85 -16.94 12.79
N GLU A 50 -3.93 -17.58 13.50
CA GLU A 50 -2.49 -17.57 13.18
C GLU A 50 -2.19 -18.12 11.78
N ASN A 51 -3.11 -18.91 11.21
CA ASN A 51 -2.95 -19.51 9.89
C ASN A 51 -3.33 -18.57 8.73
N ILE A 52 -3.66 -17.30 8.99
CA ILE A 52 -4.01 -16.33 7.93
C ILE A 52 -2.94 -16.26 6.84
N CYS A 53 -1.66 -16.28 7.21
CA CYS A 53 -0.54 -16.21 6.28
C CYS A 53 -0.45 -17.44 5.36
N GLN A 54 -0.99 -18.58 5.77
CA GLN A 54 -1.04 -19.80 4.95
C GLN A 54 -2.29 -19.85 4.07
N ARG A 55 -3.37 -19.19 4.50
CA ARG A 55 -4.68 -19.22 3.87
C ARG A 55 -4.85 -18.11 2.84
N LEU A 56 -4.34 -16.91 3.11
CA LEU A 56 -4.36 -15.77 2.20
C LEU A 56 -2.96 -15.56 1.61
N PHE A 57 -2.88 -15.61 0.28
CA PHE A 57 -1.67 -15.30 -0.47
C PHE A 57 -2.00 -14.26 -1.55
N ILE A 58 -1.14 -13.25 -1.67
CA ILE A 58 -1.29 -12.16 -2.63
C ILE A 58 0.02 -12.02 -3.37
N ASP A 59 -0.03 -12.15 -4.69
CA ASP A 59 1.09 -11.90 -5.59
C ASP A 59 0.71 -10.73 -6.52
N LEU A 60 1.51 -9.67 -6.45
CA LEU A 60 1.30 -8.42 -7.20
C LEU A 60 2.40 -8.29 -8.25
N ASN A 61 1.99 -8.28 -9.51
CA ASN A 61 2.89 -7.96 -10.61
C ASN A 61 2.75 -6.48 -10.98
N SER A 62 3.77 -5.69 -10.67
CA SER A 62 3.80 -4.23 -10.91
C SER A 62 3.77 -3.85 -12.39
N GLU A 63 4.46 -4.61 -13.26
CA GLU A 63 4.51 -4.33 -14.69
C GLU A 63 3.16 -4.56 -15.37
N ARG A 64 2.48 -5.63 -14.98
CA ARG A 64 1.20 -6.04 -15.58
C ARG A 64 -0.01 -5.49 -14.85
N ARG A 65 0.21 -4.80 -13.72
CA ARG A 65 -0.83 -4.39 -12.75
C ARG A 65 -1.80 -5.52 -12.43
N CYS A 66 -1.33 -6.75 -12.46
CA CYS A 66 -2.15 -7.94 -12.27
C CYS A 66 -1.94 -8.44 -10.83
N ASP A 67 -3.04 -8.70 -10.14
CA ASP A 67 -3.03 -9.34 -8.83
C ASP A 67 -3.53 -10.78 -8.93
N ARG A 68 -2.79 -11.68 -8.27
CA ARG A 68 -3.18 -13.06 -8.05
C ARG A 68 -3.41 -13.27 -6.57
N ILE A 69 -4.66 -13.44 -6.20
CA ILE A 69 -5.06 -13.67 -4.82
C ILE A 69 -5.47 -15.11 -4.68
N LYS A 70 -4.96 -15.80 -3.67
CA LYS A 70 -5.37 -17.15 -3.31
C LYS A 70 -5.93 -17.11 -1.90
N PHE A 71 -7.14 -17.63 -1.71
CA PHE A 71 -7.77 -17.77 -0.41
C PHE A 71 -8.45 -19.15 -0.30
N ASP A 72 -8.11 -19.93 0.73
CA ASP A 72 -8.69 -21.27 1.00
C ASP A 72 -8.82 -22.15 -0.26
N ASN A 73 -7.71 -22.29 -1.01
CA ASN A 73 -7.60 -23.02 -2.29
C ASN A 73 -8.32 -22.42 -3.49
N THR A 74 -9.08 -21.35 -3.33
CA THR A 74 -9.68 -20.61 -4.43
C THR A 74 -8.69 -19.57 -4.94
N ARG A 75 -8.57 -19.44 -6.26
CA ARG A 75 -7.73 -18.44 -6.92
C ARG A 75 -8.61 -17.37 -7.55
N PHE A 76 -8.22 -16.12 -7.34
CA PHE A 76 -8.84 -14.95 -7.91
C PHE A 76 -7.78 -14.20 -8.71
N GLU A 77 -8.04 -14.00 -9.98
CA GLU A 77 -7.22 -13.12 -10.82
C GLU A 77 -7.90 -11.76 -10.92
N GLY A 78 -7.12 -10.71 -10.83
CA GLY A 78 -7.61 -9.34 -10.88
C GLY A 78 -6.63 -8.40 -11.58
N THR A 79 -7.01 -7.14 -11.60
CA THR A 79 -6.12 -6.04 -11.96
C THR A 79 -6.22 -4.93 -10.92
N LEU A 80 -5.09 -4.26 -10.69
CA LEU A 80 -4.96 -3.11 -9.81
C LEU A 80 -5.32 -1.83 -10.57
N TYR A 81 -6.39 -1.18 -10.11
CA TYR A 81 -6.92 0.05 -10.67
C TYR A 81 -6.58 1.25 -9.81
N ASP A 82 -6.35 2.38 -10.46
CA ASP A 82 -6.24 3.67 -9.77
C ASP A 82 -7.64 4.16 -9.34
N LEU A 83 -7.71 4.68 -8.13
CA LEU A 83 -8.88 5.34 -7.57
C LEU A 83 -8.97 6.76 -8.16
N LEU A 84 -10.20 7.24 -8.35
CA LEU A 84 -10.44 8.62 -8.81
C LEU A 84 -10.02 9.68 -7.78
N SER A 85 -9.86 9.27 -6.52
CA SER A 85 -9.51 10.15 -5.41
C SER A 85 -8.43 9.52 -4.55
N ILE A 86 -7.54 10.36 -4.04
CA ILE A 86 -6.58 9.98 -3.00
C ILE A 86 -7.34 9.78 -1.69
N THR A 87 -7.14 8.61 -1.06
CA THR A 87 -7.73 8.24 0.23
C THR A 87 -6.63 8.21 1.28
N GLU A 88 -6.70 9.10 2.26
CA GLU A 88 -5.70 9.17 3.33
C GLU A 88 -6.07 8.21 4.49
N THR A 89 -5.08 7.48 5.00
CA THR A 89 -5.24 6.61 6.16
C THR A 89 -4.71 7.28 7.42
N TYR A 90 -5.45 7.08 8.51
CA TYR A 90 -5.14 7.68 9.80
C TYR A 90 -5.16 6.64 10.90
N LYS A 91 -4.18 6.72 11.81
CA LYS A 91 -4.18 5.98 13.08
C LYS A 91 -4.62 6.91 14.20
N THR A 92 -5.32 6.36 15.18
CA THR A 92 -5.66 7.07 16.41
C THR A 92 -5.54 6.16 17.62
N PHE A 93 -5.18 6.74 18.77
CA PHE A 93 -5.19 6.04 20.05
C PHE A 93 -6.46 6.35 20.85
N TYR A 94 -6.94 7.61 20.79
CA TYR A 94 -8.04 8.11 21.62
C TYR A 94 -9.20 8.71 20.83
N ARG A 95 -9.29 8.46 19.51
CA ARG A 95 -10.34 8.96 18.60
C ARG A 95 -10.52 10.49 18.57
N LYS A 96 -9.60 11.24 19.17
CA LYS A 96 -9.59 12.72 19.18
C LYS A 96 -8.56 13.28 18.20
N THR A 97 -7.37 12.70 18.21
CA THR A 97 -6.27 13.07 17.32
C THR A 97 -6.05 11.96 16.31
N LEU A 98 -6.00 12.34 15.03
CA LEU A 98 -5.72 11.47 13.91
C LEU A 98 -4.29 11.74 13.44
N TYR A 99 -3.50 10.69 13.30
CA TYR A 99 -2.14 10.76 12.77
C TYR A 99 -2.14 10.14 11.37
N LYS A 100 -1.79 10.92 10.35
CA LYS A 100 -1.70 10.43 8.97
C LYS A 100 -0.63 9.33 8.88
N ILE A 101 -0.94 8.25 8.18
CA ILE A 101 -0.09 7.07 8.04
C ILE A 101 0.35 6.90 6.58
N HIS A 102 -0.60 6.74 5.65
CA HIS A 102 -0.31 6.59 4.21
C HIS A 102 -1.44 7.18 3.35
N ASP A 103 -1.11 7.50 2.11
CA ASP A 103 -2.06 7.79 1.05
C ASP A 103 -2.32 6.52 0.23
N ILE A 104 -3.59 6.26 -0.08
CA ILE A 104 -4.05 5.13 -0.88
C ILE A 104 -4.73 5.68 -2.13
N ASP A 105 -4.28 5.24 -3.28
CA ASP A 105 -4.80 5.61 -4.59
C ASP A 105 -5.14 4.39 -5.45
N GLN A 106 -5.10 3.17 -4.90
CA GLN A 106 -5.26 1.93 -5.66
C GLN A 106 -6.22 0.94 -5.01
N VAL A 107 -6.95 0.20 -5.85
CA VAL A 107 -7.85 -0.90 -5.47
C VAL A 107 -7.76 -2.03 -6.49
N ASN A 108 -7.76 -3.28 -6.04
CA ASN A 108 -7.87 -4.39 -6.98
C ASN A 108 -9.32 -4.63 -7.40
N LYS A 109 -9.51 -5.10 -8.63
CA LYS A 109 -10.82 -5.49 -9.15
C LYS A 109 -10.68 -6.80 -9.90
N HIS A 110 -11.51 -7.76 -9.50
CA HIS A 110 -11.61 -9.05 -10.15
C HIS A 110 -12.53 -8.98 -11.37
N PHE A 111 -12.12 -9.66 -12.43
CA PHE A 111 -12.98 -9.89 -13.58
C PHE A 111 -13.85 -11.12 -13.32
N TYR A 112 -15.16 -10.95 -13.43
CA TYR A 112 -16.07 -12.07 -13.59
C TYR A 112 -16.06 -12.45 -15.07
N PHE A 113 -15.51 -13.62 -15.40
CA PHE A 113 -15.85 -14.27 -16.67
C PHE A 113 -17.25 -14.87 -16.50
N PHE A 114 -18.22 -14.34 -17.24
CA PHE A 114 -19.56 -14.93 -17.38
C PHE A 114 -19.50 -16.13 -18.32
#